data_AF-A0A2M7X5Q0-F1
#
_entry.id   AF-A0A2M7X5Q0-F1
#
_cell.length_a   1.000
_cell.length_b   1.000
_cell.length_c   1.000
_cell.angle_alpha   90.00
_cell.angle_beta   90.00
_cell.angle_gamma   90.00
#
_symmetry.space_group_name_H-M   'P 1'
#
loop_
_entity.id
_entity.type
_entity.pdbx_description
1 polymer ?
#
loop_
_entity_poly.entity_id
_entity_poly.type
_entity_poly.pdbx_seq_one_letter_code
_entity_poly.pdbx_strand_id
1 'polypeptide(L)'
;MEREMTMTPEMKEALVENLKLFNAKERDHLMRDAYLGIGSEASEVDYRETKRFLSAAFDEKLKEHIRAGLELKGEAHCVFAGMDYHLDWIFAALWMATQNPAWPNGTDATPVKMADHARDEVLDSMYTDFRPVMGIQEDIDLLAVYKVDNTLVLLFVEAKGSAAFDRVQLARKLIRLDRILVDSGVAKNCKFSLPYLLVLASPNAPVFRDAKDHKKNLNCLEFAKQLPMPRAEGKKDKFKAMREALEDHKSEIGLGLHYLPISGYPKTTFAVKRVGPDASDDKNYTHWTLEKRRTKAKQ
;
A
#
# COMPACT_ATOMS: atom_id res chain seq x y z
N MET A 1 10.82 31.41 -3.67
CA MET A 1 10.17 30.52 -2.69
C MET A 1 8.74 30.34 -3.17
N GLU A 2 8.48 29.34 -4.01
CA GLU A 2 7.12 29.04 -4.44
C GLU A 2 6.31 28.65 -3.21
N ARG A 3 5.13 29.25 -3.00
CA ARG A 3 4.24 28.87 -1.91
C ARG A 3 3.80 27.44 -2.14
N GLU A 4 3.98 26.60 -1.12
CA GLU A 4 3.33 25.30 -1.03
C GLU A 4 1.82 25.50 -1.22
N MET A 5 1.25 24.93 -2.28
CA MET A 5 -0.19 24.96 -2.50
C MET A 5 -0.78 23.64 -1.97
N THR A 6 -1.93 23.72 -1.32
CA THR A 6 -2.70 22.53 -0.99
C THR A 6 -3.61 22.20 -2.17
N MET A 7 -4.01 20.93 -2.34
CA MET A 7 -4.99 20.58 -3.37
C MET A 7 -6.26 21.41 -3.23
N THR A 8 -6.78 21.90 -4.36
CA THR A 8 -8.05 22.63 -4.42
C THR A 8 -9.22 21.68 -4.11
N PRO A 9 -10.41 22.20 -3.75
CA PRO A 9 -11.61 21.37 -3.59
C PRO A 9 -11.90 20.49 -4.82
N GLU A 10 -11.80 21.07 -6.03
CA GLU A 10 -12.00 20.36 -7.30
C GLU A 10 -11.02 19.19 -7.46
N MET A 11 -9.73 19.40 -7.18
CA MET A 11 -8.73 18.32 -7.25
C MET A 11 -8.99 17.22 -6.21
N LYS A 12 -9.50 17.57 -5.04
CA LYS A 12 -9.85 16.61 -3.97
C LYS A 12 -11.04 15.74 -4.39
N GLU A 13 -12.07 16.34 -4.96
CA GLU A 13 -13.23 15.64 -5.49
C GLU A 13 -12.82 14.72 -6.65
N ALA A 14 -12.02 15.24 -7.59
CA ALA A 14 -11.47 14.48 -8.69
C ALA A 14 -10.66 13.26 -8.22
N LEU A 15 -9.84 13.41 -7.18
CA LEU A 15 -9.07 12.28 -6.62
C LEU A 15 -9.99 11.15 -6.14
N VAL A 16 -11.02 11.48 -5.37
CA VAL A 16 -11.94 10.47 -4.84
C VAL A 16 -12.70 9.77 -5.97
N GLU A 17 -13.17 10.53 -6.96
CA GLU A 17 -13.86 9.95 -8.12
C GLU A 17 -12.92 9.10 -8.98
N ASN A 18 -11.69 9.54 -9.23
CA ASN A 18 -10.70 8.76 -9.96
C ASN A 18 -10.36 7.44 -9.27
N LEU A 19 -10.24 7.45 -7.94
CA LEU A 19 -10.03 6.22 -7.16
C LEU A 19 -11.21 5.26 -7.29
N LYS A 20 -12.46 5.76 -7.34
CA LYS A 20 -13.62 4.91 -7.61
C LYS A 20 -13.60 4.33 -9.03
N LEU A 21 -13.26 5.14 -10.02
CA LEU A 21 -13.26 4.77 -11.44
C LEU A 21 -12.17 3.76 -11.79
N PHE A 22 -10.96 3.94 -11.24
CA PHE A 22 -9.88 3.00 -11.47
C PHE A 22 -10.01 1.71 -10.65
N ASN A 23 -10.91 1.65 -9.66
CA ASN A 23 -11.15 0.44 -8.88
C ASN A 23 -11.86 -0.66 -9.70
N ALA A 24 -11.12 -1.32 -10.59
CA ALA A 24 -11.61 -2.43 -11.40
C ALA A 24 -11.38 -3.80 -10.74
N LYS A 25 -11.07 -3.86 -9.43
CA LYS A 25 -10.73 -5.11 -8.77
C LYS A 25 -11.98 -5.92 -8.44
N GLU A 26 -12.26 -6.95 -9.24
CA GLU A 26 -13.45 -7.82 -9.08
C GLU A 26 -13.63 -8.34 -7.65
N ARG A 27 -12.54 -8.76 -6.99
CA ARG A 27 -12.53 -9.21 -5.60
C ARG A 27 -12.93 -8.15 -4.58
N ASP A 28 -12.67 -6.87 -4.82
CA ASP A 28 -13.13 -5.79 -3.94
C ASP A 28 -14.65 -5.65 -4.03
N HIS A 29 -15.19 -5.62 -5.25
CA HIS A 29 -16.63 -5.53 -5.52
C HIS A 29 -17.40 -6.74 -4.97
N LEU A 30 -16.89 -7.97 -5.21
CA LEU A 30 -17.48 -9.19 -4.66
C LEU A 30 -17.56 -9.16 -3.13
N MET A 31 -16.50 -8.69 -2.47
CA MET A 31 -16.46 -8.67 -1.00
C MET A 31 -17.36 -7.58 -0.42
N ARG A 32 -17.56 -6.47 -1.13
CA ARG A 32 -18.52 -5.42 -0.74
C ARG A 32 -19.94 -5.91 -0.85
N ASP A 33 -20.30 -6.59 -1.93
CA ASP A 33 -21.62 -7.20 -2.06
C ASP A 33 -21.84 -8.21 -0.92
N ALA A 34 -20.88 -9.13 -0.74
CA ALA A 34 -20.98 -10.18 0.28
C ALA A 34 -21.10 -9.66 1.73
N TYR A 35 -20.39 -8.58 2.11
CA TYR A 35 -20.34 -8.13 3.51
C TYR A 35 -21.12 -6.85 3.80
N LEU A 36 -21.40 -6.04 2.78
CA LEU A 36 -22.08 -4.74 2.93
C LEU A 36 -23.39 -4.69 2.13
N GLY A 37 -23.67 -5.67 1.26
CA GLY A 37 -24.85 -5.70 0.38
C GLY A 37 -24.78 -4.73 -0.79
N ILE A 38 -23.67 -4.02 -0.98
CA ILE A 38 -23.52 -2.96 -2.00
C ILE A 38 -23.51 -3.59 -3.39
N GLY A 39 -24.36 -3.10 -4.30
CA GLY A 39 -24.44 -3.56 -5.68
C GLY A 39 -25.47 -4.69 -5.92
N SER A 40 -26.10 -5.22 -4.87
CA SER A 40 -27.28 -6.08 -5.02
C SER A 40 -28.51 -5.25 -5.38
N GLU A 41 -29.40 -5.79 -6.24
CA GLU A 41 -30.71 -5.20 -6.53
C GLU A 41 -31.54 -4.93 -5.25
N ALA A 42 -31.23 -5.65 -4.17
CA ALA A 42 -31.89 -5.53 -2.88
C ALA A 42 -31.40 -4.37 -2.00
N SER A 43 -30.20 -3.82 -2.22
CA SER A 43 -29.68 -2.73 -1.38
C SER A 43 -30.10 -1.35 -1.85
N GLU A 44 -30.56 -1.19 -3.10
CA GLU A 44 -30.84 0.10 -3.76
C GLU A 44 -29.68 1.12 -3.71
N VAL A 45 -28.48 0.76 -3.21
CA VAL A 45 -27.34 1.67 -3.04
C VAL A 45 -26.34 1.45 -4.18
N ASP A 46 -26.25 2.44 -5.08
CA ASP A 46 -25.19 2.53 -6.07
C ASP A 46 -23.81 2.67 -5.38
N TYR A 47 -22.81 1.97 -5.90
CA TYR A 47 -21.42 2.06 -5.40
C TYR A 47 -20.89 3.49 -5.35
N ARG A 48 -21.28 4.35 -6.30
CA ARG A 48 -20.88 5.77 -6.34
C ARG A 48 -21.46 6.57 -5.17
N GLU A 49 -22.60 6.13 -4.65
CA GLU A 49 -23.39 6.80 -3.60
C GLU A 49 -23.16 6.23 -2.20
N THR A 50 -22.45 5.10 -2.09
CA THR A 50 -22.19 4.50 -0.78
C THR A 50 -21.40 5.43 0.13
N LYS A 51 -21.84 5.51 1.39
CA LYS A 51 -21.15 6.23 2.48
C LYS A 51 -20.46 5.29 3.45
N ARG A 52 -20.56 3.97 3.21
CA ARG A 52 -20.03 2.96 4.12
C ARG A 52 -18.99 2.12 3.39
N PHE A 53 -17.72 2.40 3.69
CA PHE A 53 -16.57 1.70 3.09
C PHE A 53 -15.95 0.68 4.05
N LEU A 54 -16.10 0.89 5.35
CA LEU A 54 -15.45 0.13 6.41
C LEU A 54 -16.48 -0.24 7.50
N SER A 55 -16.14 -1.22 8.34
CA SER A 55 -16.91 -1.45 9.56
C SER A 55 -16.63 -0.34 10.58
N ALA A 56 -17.62 0.06 11.38
CA ALA A 56 -17.48 1.14 12.36
C ALA A 56 -16.27 0.92 13.31
N ALA A 57 -16.06 -0.32 13.77
CA ALA A 57 -14.95 -0.66 14.65
C ALA A 57 -13.57 -0.55 13.96
N PHE A 58 -13.49 -0.78 12.65
CA PHE A 58 -12.24 -0.63 11.91
C PHE A 58 -11.98 0.82 11.50
N ASP A 59 -13.04 1.54 11.13
CA ASP A 59 -13.06 2.98 10.84
C ASP A 59 -12.49 3.79 12.01
N GLU A 60 -12.98 3.56 13.24
CA GLU A 60 -12.45 4.26 14.43
C GLU A 60 -10.95 4.01 14.68
N LYS A 61 -10.47 2.77 14.49
CA LYS A 61 -9.04 2.47 14.63
C LYS A 61 -8.18 3.22 13.60
N LEU A 62 -8.67 3.39 12.38
CA LEU A 62 -7.95 4.17 11.36
C LEU A 62 -7.98 5.67 11.67
N LYS A 63 -9.09 6.20 12.21
CA LYS A 63 -9.17 7.60 12.65
C LYS A 63 -8.16 7.92 13.75
N GLU A 64 -7.86 6.97 14.64
CA GLU A 64 -6.80 7.15 15.64
C GLU A 64 -5.43 7.41 14.99
N HIS A 65 -5.09 6.72 13.90
CA HIS A 65 -3.85 6.98 13.16
C HIS A 65 -3.82 8.36 12.51
N ILE A 66 -4.96 8.88 12.06
CA ILE A 66 -5.06 10.25 11.53
C ILE A 66 -4.80 11.27 12.65
N ARG A 67 -5.48 11.11 13.78
CA ARG A 67 -5.35 12.03 14.93
C ARG A 67 -3.94 12.02 15.53
N ALA A 68 -3.33 10.84 15.68
CA ALA A 68 -2.05 10.67 16.35
C ALA A 68 -0.84 10.78 15.41
N GLY A 69 -0.96 10.25 14.18
CA GLY A 69 0.15 10.18 13.23
C GLY A 69 0.27 11.40 12.33
N LEU A 70 -0.83 12.09 12.04
CA LEU A 70 -0.86 13.32 11.23
C LEU A 70 -1.25 14.56 12.03
N GLU A 71 -1.55 14.41 13.32
CA GLU A 71 -1.93 15.49 14.23
C GLU A 71 -3.15 16.32 13.76
N LEU A 72 -3.98 15.75 12.88
CA LEU A 72 -5.19 16.39 12.38
C LEU A 72 -6.33 16.23 13.38
N LYS A 73 -6.86 17.37 13.83
CA LYS A 73 -8.00 17.47 14.75
C LYS A 73 -9.23 17.83 13.92
N GLY A 74 -10.28 17.04 14.01
CA GLY A 74 -11.52 17.25 13.26
C GLY A 74 -12.33 15.97 13.17
N GLU A 75 -13.54 16.09 12.64
CA GLU A 75 -14.35 14.91 12.34
C GLU A 75 -13.82 14.27 11.05
N ALA A 76 -13.33 13.04 11.18
CA ALA A 76 -12.78 12.29 10.06
C ALA A 76 -13.84 11.34 9.52
N HIS A 77 -14.08 11.41 8.20
CA HIS A 77 -15.04 10.56 7.50
C HIS A 77 -14.35 9.80 6.38
N CYS A 78 -14.49 8.47 6.34
CA CYS A 78 -13.99 7.67 5.24
C CYS A 78 -14.83 7.95 3.98
N VAL A 79 -14.20 8.48 2.94
CA VAL A 79 -14.86 8.84 1.66
C VAL A 79 -14.54 7.87 0.53
N PHE A 80 -13.56 6.99 0.74
CA PHE A 80 -13.21 5.89 -0.15
C PHE A 80 -12.42 4.84 0.62
N ALA A 81 -12.62 3.57 0.32
CA ALA A 81 -11.64 2.53 0.60
C ALA A 81 -11.63 1.52 -0.53
N GLY A 82 -10.49 0.91 -0.83
CA GLY A 82 -10.34 -0.13 -1.85
C GLY A 82 -9.34 -1.21 -1.41
N MET A 83 -9.75 -2.47 -1.49
CA MET A 83 -8.90 -3.62 -1.16
C MET A 83 -8.04 -4.03 -2.37
N ASP A 84 -6.82 -4.50 -2.12
CA ASP A 84 -5.89 -4.98 -3.16
C ASP A 84 -5.66 -3.96 -4.28
N TYR A 85 -5.61 -2.70 -3.85
CA TYR A 85 -5.71 -1.58 -4.75
C TYR A 85 -4.39 -1.40 -5.48
N HIS A 86 -4.43 -1.43 -6.81
CA HIS A 86 -3.25 -1.50 -7.64
C HIS A 86 -2.43 -0.20 -7.57
N LEU A 87 -1.11 -0.29 -7.41
CA LEU A 87 -0.27 0.90 -7.26
C LEU A 87 -0.26 1.79 -8.53
N ASP A 88 -0.32 1.22 -9.75
CA ASP A 88 -0.48 2.02 -10.98
C ASP A 88 -1.77 2.86 -10.96
N TRP A 89 -2.86 2.32 -10.37
CA TRP A 89 -4.14 3.03 -10.27
C TRP A 89 -4.07 4.16 -9.25
N ILE A 90 -3.30 4.01 -8.18
CA ILE A 90 -3.06 5.09 -7.21
C ILE A 90 -2.36 6.24 -7.90
N PHE A 91 -1.30 5.95 -8.67
CA PHE A 91 -0.58 6.96 -9.42
C PHE A 91 -1.48 7.66 -10.44
N ALA A 92 -2.22 6.89 -11.26
CA ALA A 92 -3.13 7.45 -12.23
C ALA A 92 -4.18 8.35 -11.57
N ALA A 93 -4.78 7.92 -10.45
CA ALA A 93 -5.78 8.72 -9.75
C ALA A 93 -5.22 10.05 -9.21
N LEU A 94 -4.05 10.01 -8.56
CA LEU A 94 -3.37 11.20 -8.03
C LEU A 94 -2.93 12.14 -9.16
N TRP A 95 -2.27 11.60 -10.18
CA TRP A 95 -1.78 12.38 -11.32
C TRP A 95 -2.93 13.03 -12.10
N MET A 96 -4.01 12.29 -12.38
CA MET A 96 -5.19 12.84 -13.04
C MET A 96 -5.83 13.95 -12.20
N ALA A 97 -5.96 13.75 -10.89
CA ALA A 97 -6.50 14.78 -10.00
C ALA A 97 -5.66 16.07 -9.98
N THR A 98 -4.33 15.98 -10.10
CA THR A 98 -3.45 17.16 -10.09
C THR A 98 -3.26 17.81 -11.46
N GLN A 99 -3.28 17.03 -12.54
CA GLN A 99 -3.02 17.53 -13.90
C GLN A 99 -4.29 17.83 -14.71
N ASN A 100 -5.38 17.10 -14.44
CA ASN A 100 -6.64 17.21 -15.17
C ASN A 100 -7.85 16.91 -14.26
N PRO A 101 -8.11 17.76 -13.24
CA PRO A 101 -9.17 17.52 -12.25
C PRO A 101 -10.58 17.47 -12.84
N ALA A 102 -10.79 17.99 -14.05
CA ALA A 102 -12.06 17.91 -14.74
C ALA A 102 -12.35 16.53 -15.37
N TRP A 103 -11.42 15.56 -15.26
CA TRP A 103 -11.64 14.20 -15.76
C TRP A 103 -12.36 13.33 -14.72
N PRO A 104 -13.28 12.43 -15.12
CA PRO A 104 -13.72 12.16 -16.50
C PRO A 104 -14.91 13.02 -16.93
N ASN A 105 -14.80 13.70 -18.08
CA ASN A 105 -15.94 14.33 -18.71
C ASN A 105 -16.54 13.39 -19.77
N GLY A 106 -17.52 12.57 -19.36
CA GLY A 106 -18.39 11.81 -20.28
C GLY A 106 -17.86 10.44 -20.75
N THR A 107 -18.71 9.75 -21.53
CA THR A 107 -18.47 8.39 -22.08
C THR A 107 -17.39 8.33 -23.16
N ASP A 108 -16.98 9.48 -23.70
CA ASP A 108 -15.95 9.63 -24.74
C ASP A 108 -14.71 10.36 -24.21
N ALA A 109 -14.20 9.96 -23.04
CA ALA A 109 -12.99 10.55 -22.50
C ALA A 109 -11.79 10.25 -23.44
N THR A 110 -11.27 11.30 -24.09
CA THR A 110 -10.05 11.21 -24.90
C THR A 110 -8.91 10.59 -24.07
N PRO A 111 -8.13 9.64 -24.61
CA PRO A 111 -6.98 9.09 -23.92
C PRO A 111 -6.04 10.20 -23.45
N VAL A 112 -5.77 10.24 -22.14
CA VAL A 112 -4.85 11.23 -21.57
C VAL A 112 -3.43 10.68 -21.67
N LYS A 113 -2.57 11.39 -22.40
CA LYS A 113 -1.17 11.00 -22.56
C LYS A 113 -0.40 11.34 -21.27
N MET A 114 0.01 10.30 -20.54
CA MET A 114 0.94 10.43 -19.42
C MET A 114 2.39 10.50 -19.94
N ALA A 115 3.31 11.00 -19.11
CA ALA A 115 4.73 11.01 -19.46
C ALA A 115 5.24 9.58 -19.74
N ASP A 116 6.23 9.46 -20.63
CA ASP A 116 6.79 8.16 -20.98
C ASP A 116 7.53 7.57 -19.78
N HIS A 117 6.85 6.66 -19.08
CA HIS A 117 7.48 5.74 -18.16
C HIS A 117 8.02 4.57 -18.99
N ALA A 118 9.04 4.78 -19.83
CA ALA A 118 9.62 3.69 -20.63
C ALA A 118 10.39 2.71 -19.74
N ARG A 119 10.32 1.40 -20.03
CA ARG A 119 11.10 0.40 -19.32
C ARG A 119 12.52 0.40 -19.87
N ASP A 120 13.50 0.47 -18.98
CA ASP A 120 14.88 0.18 -19.37
C ASP A 120 15.01 -1.34 -19.55
N GLU A 121 15.28 -1.78 -20.78
CA GLU A 121 15.41 -3.20 -21.14
C GLU A 121 16.60 -3.89 -20.47
N VAL A 122 17.58 -3.11 -19.96
CA VAL A 122 18.81 -3.62 -19.32
C VAL A 122 18.60 -3.88 -17.83
N LEU A 123 17.56 -3.29 -17.23
CA LEU A 123 17.28 -3.38 -15.80
C LEU A 123 16.52 -4.68 -15.45
N ASP A 124 17.10 -5.46 -14.52
CA ASP A 124 16.50 -6.67 -13.95
C ASP A 124 15.24 -6.30 -13.14
N SER A 125 14.07 -6.63 -13.72
CA SER A 125 12.84 -5.83 -13.56
C SER A 125 12.19 -5.80 -12.19
N MET A 126 12.67 -6.58 -11.21
CA MET A 126 12.11 -6.57 -9.86
C MET A 126 12.96 -5.79 -8.83
N TYR A 127 14.26 -5.64 -9.05
CA TYR A 127 15.16 -5.02 -8.07
C TYR A 127 15.78 -3.70 -8.55
N THR A 128 15.47 -3.28 -9.77
CA THR A 128 16.02 -2.05 -10.34
C THR A 128 14.98 -1.17 -11.02
N ASP A 129 13.80 -1.69 -11.33
CA ASP A 129 12.70 -0.93 -11.92
C ASP A 129 11.67 -0.55 -10.85
N PHE A 130 11.54 0.75 -10.61
CA PHE A 130 10.69 1.37 -9.58
C PHE A 130 9.89 2.55 -10.10
N ARG A 131 9.60 2.59 -11.41
CA ARG A 131 8.77 3.64 -11.99
C ARG A 131 7.39 3.69 -11.31
N PRO A 132 6.70 4.85 -11.26
CA PRO A 132 5.36 4.93 -10.72
C PRO A 132 4.38 3.98 -11.41
N VAL A 133 4.44 3.93 -12.75
CA VAL A 133 3.70 2.99 -13.61
C VAL A 133 4.63 1.91 -14.13
N MET A 134 4.29 0.66 -13.84
CA MET A 134 5.11 -0.49 -14.25
C MET A 134 4.34 -1.51 -15.10
N GLY A 135 3.00 -1.49 -15.08
CA GLY A 135 2.18 -2.52 -15.75
C GLY A 135 2.34 -3.90 -15.13
N ILE A 136 2.69 -3.99 -13.84
CA ILE A 136 2.83 -5.23 -13.09
C ILE A 136 1.86 -5.28 -11.91
N GLN A 137 1.48 -6.48 -11.50
CA GLN A 137 0.58 -6.71 -10.38
C GLN A 137 1.29 -6.48 -9.04
N GLU A 138 1.27 -5.23 -8.57
CA GLU A 138 1.66 -4.85 -7.22
C GLU A 138 0.63 -3.87 -6.67
N ASP A 139 0.16 -4.16 -5.46
CA ASP A 139 -1.00 -3.55 -4.82
C ASP A 139 -0.69 -3.09 -3.39
N ILE A 140 -1.60 -2.33 -2.80
CA ILE A 140 -1.69 -2.14 -1.35
C ILE A 140 -2.89 -2.95 -0.84
N ASP A 141 -2.75 -3.65 0.28
CA ASP A 141 -3.81 -4.54 0.77
C ASP A 141 -5.12 -3.78 1.01
N LEU A 142 -5.04 -2.55 1.52
CA LEU A 142 -6.15 -1.61 1.62
C LEU A 142 -5.66 -0.17 1.45
N LEU A 143 -6.28 0.58 0.54
CA LEU A 143 -6.20 2.04 0.47
C LEU A 143 -7.45 2.62 1.12
N ALA A 144 -7.31 3.56 2.05
CA ALA A 144 -8.44 4.30 2.62
C ALA A 144 -8.19 5.80 2.51
N VAL A 145 -9.21 6.56 2.11
CA VAL A 145 -9.17 8.03 2.02
C VAL A 145 -10.16 8.60 3.02
N TYR A 146 -9.67 9.53 3.84
CA TYR A 146 -10.48 10.25 4.80
C TYR A 146 -10.55 11.71 4.44
N LYS A 147 -11.72 12.31 4.67
CA LYS A 147 -11.89 13.75 4.73
C LYS A 147 -11.91 14.16 6.20
N VAL A 148 -11.01 15.05 6.58
CA VAL A 148 -10.98 15.72 7.88
C VAL A 148 -11.18 17.21 7.62
N ASP A 149 -12.37 17.70 7.93
CA ASP A 149 -12.83 19.04 7.55
C ASP A 149 -12.64 19.30 6.04
N ASN A 150 -11.66 20.13 5.64
CA ASN A 150 -11.36 20.43 4.24
C ASN A 150 -10.09 19.74 3.71
N THR A 151 -9.54 18.78 4.46
CA THR A 151 -8.29 18.08 4.13
C THR A 151 -8.58 16.63 3.77
N LEU A 152 -8.00 16.15 2.68
CA LEU A 152 -7.98 14.72 2.36
C LEU A 152 -6.73 14.07 2.93
N VAL A 153 -6.87 12.84 3.40
CA VAL A 153 -5.81 12.03 4.00
C VAL A 153 -5.80 10.66 3.35
N LEU A 154 -4.63 10.20 2.91
CA LEU A 154 -4.45 8.86 2.36
C LEU A 154 -3.82 7.92 3.40
N LEU A 155 -4.50 6.81 3.69
CA LEU A 155 -3.96 5.74 4.52
C LEU A 155 -3.68 4.52 3.63
N PHE A 156 -2.42 4.19 3.48
CA PHE A 156 -1.96 2.94 2.87
C PHE A 156 -1.88 1.89 3.96
N VAL A 157 -2.59 0.78 3.84
CA VAL A 157 -2.59 -0.29 4.84
C VAL A 157 -2.04 -1.57 4.22
N GLU A 158 -0.92 -2.06 4.76
CA GLU A 158 -0.36 -3.37 4.42
C GLU A 158 -0.65 -4.34 5.56
N ALA A 159 -1.26 -5.49 5.25
CA ALA A 159 -1.67 -6.49 6.21
C ALA A 159 -0.82 -7.76 6.14
N LYS A 160 -0.49 -8.33 7.30
CA LYS A 160 0.10 -9.68 7.42
C LYS A 160 -0.58 -10.46 8.53
N GLY A 161 -1.08 -11.64 8.19
CA GLY A 161 -1.76 -12.52 9.14
C GLY A 161 -0.83 -13.47 9.89
N SER A 162 -0.05 -14.27 9.16
CA SER A 162 0.70 -15.41 9.72
C SER A 162 2.19 -15.43 9.37
N ALA A 163 2.66 -14.42 8.63
CA ALA A 163 4.07 -14.22 8.31
C ALA A 163 4.51 -12.85 8.86
N ALA A 164 5.82 -12.69 9.06
CA ALA A 164 6.38 -11.37 9.33
C ALA A 164 6.37 -10.51 8.05
N PHE A 165 6.40 -9.20 8.21
CA PHE A 165 6.64 -8.30 7.09
C PHE A 165 8.07 -8.52 6.56
N ASP A 166 8.18 -8.84 5.28
CA ASP A 166 9.47 -9.07 4.63
C ASP A 166 10.14 -7.74 4.29
N ARG A 167 11.44 -7.65 4.59
CA ARG A 167 12.21 -6.42 4.40
C ARG A 167 12.32 -6.02 2.94
N VAL A 168 12.53 -6.98 2.05
CA VAL A 168 12.71 -6.70 0.61
C VAL A 168 11.38 -6.26 0.01
N GLN A 169 10.29 -6.93 0.36
CA GLN A 169 8.94 -6.54 -0.05
C GLN A 169 8.57 -5.14 0.45
N LEU A 170 8.80 -4.84 1.73
CA LEU A 170 8.57 -3.50 2.28
C LEU A 170 9.43 -2.45 1.59
N ALA A 171 10.73 -2.70 1.40
CA ALA A 171 11.63 -1.78 0.72
C ALA A 171 11.13 -1.46 -0.70
N ARG A 172 10.79 -2.48 -1.48
CA ARG A 172 10.26 -2.30 -2.84
C ARG A 172 8.99 -1.45 -2.83
N LYS A 173 8.05 -1.77 -1.93
CA LYS A 173 6.77 -1.05 -1.83
C LYS A 173 6.96 0.41 -1.42
N LEU A 174 7.85 0.68 -0.46
CA LEU A 174 8.18 2.03 -0.02
C LEU A 174 8.81 2.87 -1.14
N ILE A 175 9.83 2.33 -1.83
CA ILE A 175 10.45 3.02 -2.96
C ILE A 175 9.39 3.37 -4.00
N ARG A 176 8.49 2.43 -4.29
CA ARG A 176 7.51 2.65 -5.34
C ARG A 176 6.43 3.65 -4.93
N LEU A 177 5.93 3.57 -3.69
CA LEU A 177 5.02 4.59 -3.14
C LEU A 177 5.68 5.98 -3.11
N ASP A 178 6.99 6.06 -2.83
CA ASP A 178 7.74 7.32 -2.91
C ASP A 178 7.66 7.94 -4.29
N ARG A 179 7.99 7.16 -5.33
CA ARG A 179 7.91 7.64 -6.73
C ARG A 179 6.49 8.02 -7.11
N ILE A 180 5.48 7.25 -6.68
CA ILE A 180 4.07 7.59 -6.93
C ILE A 180 3.70 8.94 -6.30
N LEU A 181 4.05 9.17 -5.04
CA LEU A 181 3.70 10.40 -4.32
C LEU A 181 4.46 11.62 -4.84
N VAL A 182 5.74 11.45 -5.17
CA VAL A 182 6.60 12.52 -5.69
C VAL A 182 6.17 12.89 -7.12
N ASP A 183 6.05 11.91 -8.01
CA ASP A 183 5.83 12.17 -9.45
C ASP A 183 4.38 12.58 -9.74
N SER A 184 3.43 12.25 -8.87
CA SER A 184 2.06 12.79 -8.94
C SER A 184 1.94 14.22 -8.40
N GLY A 185 2.99 14.72 -7.74
CA GLY A 185 3.07 16.08 -7.21
C GLY A 185 2.40 16.31 -5.85
N VAL A 186 2.07 15.23 -5.12
CA VAL A 186 1.33 15.31 -3.83
C VAL A 186 2.18 15.02 -2.59
N ALA A 187 3.49 14.74 -2.75
CA ALA A 187 4.38 14.55 -1.62
C ALA A 187 4.50 15.82 -0.75
N LYS A 188 4.97 15.66 0.50
CA LYS A 188 5.00 16.70 1.54
C LYS A 188 5.66 18.02 1.12
N ASN A 189 6.63 17.98 0.22
CA ASN A 189 7.36 19.16 -0.26
C ASN A 189 7.05 19.49 -1.74
N CYS A 190 5.94 18.98 -2.26
CA CYS A 190 5.50 19.20 -3.63
C CYS A 190 4.38 20.24 -3.70
N LYS A 191 4.07 20.67 -4.93
CA LYS A 191 3.11 21.74 -5.22
C LYS A 191 1.70 21.49 -4.69
N PHE A 192 1.27 20.23 -4.54
CA PHE A 192 -0.09 19.86 -4.15
C PHE A 192 -0.09 18.90 -2.95
N SER A 193 0.73 19.21 -1.94
CA SER A 193 0.98 18.38 -0.76
C SER A 193 -0.31 17.81 -0.13
N LEU A 194 -0.30 16.51 0.11
CA LEU A 194 -1.36 15.75 0.81
C LEU A 194 -0.79 15.02 2.03
N PRO A 195 -1.50 15.00 3.17
CA PRO A 195 -1.18 14.09 4.27
C PRO A 195 -1.39 12.63 3.90
N TYR A 196 -0.42 11.78 4.24
CA TYR A 196 -0.51 10.33 4.06
C TYR A 196 0.25 9.55 5.13
N LEU A 197 -0.15 8.30 5.35
CA LEU A 197 0.55 7.35 6.24
C LEU A 197 0.58 5.95 5.65
N LEU A 198 1.65 5.20 5.96
CA LEU A 198 1.67 3.74 5.84
C LEU A 198 1.35 3.13 7.21
N VAL A 199 0.31 2.31 7.25
CA VAL A 199 -0.15 1.57 8.42
C VAL A 199 0.11 0.09 8.19
N LEU A 200 0.72 -0.58 9.18
CA LEU A 200 0.97 -2.01 9.16
C LEU A 200 -0.07 -2.72 10.02
N ALA A 201 -0.89 -3.56 9.39
CA ALA A 201 -1.94 -4.30 10.06
C ALA A 201 -1.54 -5.76 10.30
N SER A 202 -1.52 -6.19 11.56
CA SER A 202 -1.21 -7.59 11.89
C SER A 202 -1.74 -8.00 13.25
N PRO A 203 -1.85 -9.31 13.55
CA PRO A 203 -2.29 -9.78 14.86
C PRO A 203 -1.36 -9.36 16.01
N ASN A 204 -0.07 -9.24 15.72
CA ASN A 204 0.95 -8.79 16.65
C ASN A 204 1.72 -7.64 16.03
N ALA A 205 2.12 -6.67 16.86
CA ALA A 205 2.93 -5.55 16.40
C ALA A 205 4.21 -6.05 15.70
N PRO A 206 4.57 -5.49 14.53
CA PRO A 206 5.85 -5.78 13.91
C PRO A 206 7.00 -5.33 14.82
N VAL A 207 8.01 -6.19 14.96
CA VAL A 207 9.24 -5.86 15.72
C VAL A 207 10.37 -5.71 14.72
N PHE A 208 10.67 -4.46 14.37
CA PHE A 208 11.77 -4.12 13.49
C PHE A 208 13.01 -3.79 14.33
N ARG A 209 13.98 -4.69 14.33
CA ARG A 209 15.23 -4.53 15.07
C ARG A 209 16.34 -4.04 14.14
N ASP A 210 17.22 -3.23 14.71
CA ASP A 210 18.49 -2.90 14.07
C ASP A 210 19.38 -4.14 13.96
N ALA A 211 19.99 -4.31 12.78
CA ALA A 211 20.87 -5.43 12.47
C ALA A 211 22.21 -5.35 13.24
N LYS A 212 22.63 -4.15 13.66
CA LYS A 212 23.84 -3.91 14.46
C LYS A 212 23.52 -3.82 15.96
N ASP A 213 22.37 -3.27 16.32
CA ASP A 213 21.89 -3.20 17.71
C ASP A 213 20.49 -3.81 17.87
N HIS A 214 20.44 -5.10 18.19
CA HIS A 214 19.18 -5.84 18.34
C HIS A 214 18.27 -5.35 19.48
N LYS A 215 18.72 -4.40 20.33
CA LYS A 215 17.87 -3.76 21.34
C LYS A 215 17.14 -2.54 20.79
N LYS A 216 17.68 -1.89 19.75
CA LYS A 216 17.07 -0.74 19.10
C LYS A 216 15.89 -1.17 18.23
N ASN A 217 14.73 -0.57 18.46
CA ASN A 217 13.58 -0.66 17.56
C ASN A 217 13.72 0.41 16.47
N LEU A 218 13.33 0.04 15.25
CA LEU A 218 13.35 0.88 14.07
C LEU A 218 11.95 1.23 13.62
N ASN A 219 11.84 2.34 12.90
CA ASN A 219 10.66 2.62 12.09
C ASN A 219 10.64 1.77 10.80
N CYS A 220 9.56 1.86 10.03
CA CYS A 220 9.38 1.02 8.83
C CYS A 220 10.43 1.32 7.73
N LEU A 221 10.71 2.60 7.46
CA LEU A 221 11.71 3.01 6.46
C LEU A 221 13.13 2.62 6.87
N GLU A 222 13.51 2.84 8.13
CA GLU A 222 14.80 2.43 8.69
C GLU A 222 14.99 0.91 8.58
N PHE A 223 13.95 0.12 8.89
CA PHE A 223 13.99 -1.33 8.72
C PHE A 223 14.20 -1.73 7.26
N ALA A 224 13.49 -1.06 6.34
CA ALA A 224 13.62 -1.29 4.91
C ALA A 224 15.02 -0.96 4.38
N LYS A 225 15.68 0.09 4.90
CA LYS A 225 17.06 0.46 4.54
C LYS A 225 18.10 -0.62 4.86
N GLN A 226 17.82 -1.54 5.78
CA GLN A 226 18.74 -2.61 6.18
C GLN A 226 18.74 -3.81 5.20
N LEU A 227 18.68 -3.55 3.90
CA LEU A 227 18.72 -4.60 2.86
C LEU A 227 20.04 -5.38 2.93
N PRO A 228 20.02 -6.71 2.68
CA PRO A 228 21.22 -7.54 2.76
C PRO A 228 22.36 -7.03 1.87
N MET A 229 23.59 -7.03 2.39
CA MET A 229 24.81 -6.80 1.62
C MET A 229 25.18 -8.05 0.82
N PRO A 230 25.90 -7.92 -0.32
CA PRO A 230 26.41 -9.06 -1.05
C PRO A 230 27.29 -9.94 -0.15
N ARG A 231 27.07 -11.27 -0.18
CA ARG A 231 27.73 -12.23 0.72
C ARG A 231 29.19 -12.55 0.35
N ALA A 232 29.65 -12.12 -0.82
CA ALA A 232 31.00 -12.38 -1.31
C ALA A 232 31.44 -11.29 -2.28
N GLU A 233 32.75 -11.02 -2.29
CA GLU A 233 33.41 -10.15 -3.25
C GLU A 233 33.17 -10.67 -4.69
N GLY A 234 32.85 -9.77 -5.62
CA GLY A 234 32.58 -10.12 -7.02
C GLY A 234 31.17 -10.62 -7.35
N LYS A 235 30.27 -10.82 -6.36
CA LYS A 235 28.86 -11.12 -6.67
C LYS A 235 28.08 -9.84 -6.99
N LYS A 236 27.26 -9.89 -8.06
CA LYS A 236 26.35 -8.80 -8.43
C LYS A 236 25.45 -8.45 -7.25
N ASP A 237 25.53 -7.22 -6.80
CA ASP A 237 24.72 -6.70 -5.72
C ASP A 237 23.34 -6.30 -6.22
N LYS A 238 22.42 -7.27 -6.22
CA LYS A 238 21.06 -7.06 -6.74
C LYS A 238 20.24 -6.03 -5.95
N PHE A 239 20.64 -5.68 -4.72
CA PHE A 239 19.91 -4.73 -3.88
C PHE A 239 20.50 -3.31 -3.91
N LYS A 240 21.57 -3.09 -4.68
CA LYS A 240 22.25 -1.78 -4.77
C LYS A 240 21.27 -0.66 -5.13
N ALA A 241 20.53 -0.82 -6.22
CA ALA A 241 19.57 0.19 -6.69
C ALA A 241 18.45 0.47 -5.67
N MET A 242 17.99 -0.57 -4.95
CA MET A 242 17.00 -0.38 -3.88
C MET A 242 17.55 0.44 -2.71
N ARG A 243 18.78 0.18 -2.28
CA ARG A 243 19.41 0.97 -1.22
C ARG A 243 19.59 2.42 -1.66
N GLU A 244 20.09 2.65 -2.86
CA GLU A 244 20.25 4.00 -3.42
C GLU A 244 18.90 4.74 -3.48
N ALA A 245 17.84 4.08 -3.92
CA ALA A 245 16.50 4.67 -3.97
C ALA A 245 15.93 4.98 -2.57
N LEU A 246 16.18 4.13 -1.56
CA LEU A 246 15.74 4.39 -0.19
C LEU A 246 16.53 5.51 0.49
N GLU A 247 17.77 5.78 0.07
CA GLU A 247 18.50 6.96 0.58
C GLU A 247 17.93 8.28 0.02
N ASP A 248 17.43 8.28 -1.22
CA ASP A 248 16.73 9.40 -1.84
C ASP A 248 15.19 9.33 -1.68
N HIS A 249 14.73 8.97 -0.49
CA HIS A 249 13.30 8.74 -0.20
C HIS A 249 12.58 10.04 0.22
N LYS A 250 12.16 10.84 -0.77
CA LYS A 250 11.72 12.24 -0.62
C LYS A 250 10.33 12.41 -0.01
N SER A 251 9.44 11.45 -0.21
CA SER A 251 8.07 11.45 0.31
C SER A 251 8.01 11.16 1.81
N GLU A 252 9.07 10.61 2.40
CA GLU A 252 9.07 10.19 3.80
C GLU A 252 8.01 9.10 4.11
N ILE A 253 7.35 8.49 3.12
CA ILE A 253 6.36 7.42 3.37
C ILE A 253 7.04 6.26 4.11
N GLY A 254 6.43 5.78 5.19
CA GLY A 254 7.03 4.75 6.06
C GLY A 254 7.99 5.29 7.13
N LEU A 255 8.17 6.61 7.26
CA LEU A 255 8.66 7.16 8.53
C LEU A 255 7.65 6.86 9.65
N GLY A 256 8.18 6.49 10.82
CA GLY A 256 7.37 5.99 11.93
C GLY A 256 6.95 4.52 11.80
N LEU A 257 6.23 4.05 12.81
CA LEU A 257 5.66 2.70 12.84
C LEU A 257 4.20 2.79 13.28
N HIS A 258 3.30 2.93 12.31
CA HIS A 258 1.86 2.99 12.57
C HIS A 258 1.29 1.57 12.55
N TYR A 259 1.00 1.03 13.72
CA TYR A 259 0.53 -0.33 13.88
C TYR A 259 -0.97 -0.42 14.12
N LEU A 260 -1.66 -1.21 13.31
CA LEU A 260 -3.08 -1.50 13.44
C LEU A 260 -3.32 -2.96 13.89
N PRO A 261 -3.75 -3.20 15.14
CA PRO A 261 -4.06 -4.55 15.60
C PRO A 261 -5.34 -5.09 14.96
N ILE A 262 -5.20 -6.22 14.27
CA ILE A 262 -6.31 -6.97 13.68
C ILE A 262 -6.50 -8.31 14.39
N SER A 263 -7.72 -8.59 14.83
CA SER A 263 -8.10 -9.77 15.60
C SER A 263 -8.92 -10.76 14.75
N GLY A 264 -9.35 -11.88 15.34
CA GLY A 264 -10.17 -12.88 14.64
C GLY A 264 -9.37 -13.98 13.91
N TYR A 265 -8.04 -13.99 14.05
CA TYR A 265 -7.20 -15.03 13.45
C TYR A 265 -7.34 -16.36 14.21
N PRO A 266 -7.31 -17.50 13.48
CA PRO A 266 -7.23 -18.81 14.11
C PRO A 266 -6.03 -18.91 15.05
N LYS A 267 -6.21 -19.47 16.26
CA LYS A 267 -5.14 -19.67 17.25
C LYS A 267 -3.98 -20.51 16.70
N THR A 268 -4.26 -21.37 15.74
CA THR A 268 -3.29 -22.19 15.02
C THR A 268 -3.57 -22.09 13.54
N THR A 269 -2.52 -21.83 12.76
CA THR A 269 -2.57 -21.87 11.30
C THR A 269 -1.56 -22.89 10.79
N PHE A 270 -1.81 -23.44 9.61
CA PHE A 270 -0.91 -24.37 8.93
C PHE A 270 -0.41 -23.74 7.63
N ALA A 271 0.79 -24.11 7.21
CA ALA A 271 1.32 -23.82 5.90
C ALA A 271 1.32 -25.11 5.08
N VAL A 272 0.87 -25.01 3.84
CA VAL A 272 1.08 -26.05 2.83
C VAL A 272 2.44 -25.78 2.21
N LYS A 273 3.36 -26.74 2.28
CA LYS A 273 4.70 -26.62 1.70
C LYS A 273 4.92 -27.71 0.68
N ARG A 274 5.58 -27.35 -0.42
CA ARG A 274 6.03 -28.35 -1.39
C ARG A 274 7.22 -29.09 -0.81
N VAL A 275 7.14 -30.41 -0.83
CA VAL A 275 8.23 -31.31 -0.52
C VAL A 275 9.09 -31.43 -1.78
N GLY A 276 10.41 -31.31 -1.64
CA GLY A 276 11.32 -31.47 -2.77
C GLY A 276 11.21 -32.88 -3.38
N PRO A 277 11.56 -33.06 -4.66
CA PRO A 277 11.47 -34.36 -5.34
C PRO A 277 12.28 -35.47 -4.64
N ASP A 278 13.28 -35.10 -3.85
CA ASP A 278 14.20 -36.04 -3.18
C ASP A 278 13.77 -36.43 -1.74
N ALA A 279 12.63 -35.95 -1.26
CA ALA A 279 12.23 -36.12 0.14
C ALA A 279 11.25 -37.29 0.40
N SER A 280 10.98 -38.13 -0.61
CA SER A 280 10.18 -39.35 -0.47
C SER A 280 10.60 -40.41 -1.50
N ASP A 281 10.92 -41.63 -1.05
CA ASP A 281 11.16 -42.79 -1.92
C ASP A 281 9.88 -43.28 -2.63
N ASP A 282 8.71 -42.84 -2.16
CA ASP A 282 7.41 -43.22 -2.71
C ASP A 282 6.96 -42.21 -3.77
N LYS A 283 6.97 -42.66 -5.03
CA LYS A 283 6.59 -41.88 -6.23
C LYS A 283 5.07 -41.65 -6.35
N ASN A 284 4.26 -42.22 -5.46
CA ASN A 284 2.80 -42.17 -5.54
C ASN A 284 2.13 -41.06 -4.70
N TYR A 285 2.90 -40.30 -3.91
CA TYR A 285 2.34 -39.24 -3.06
C TYR A 285 2.47 -37.84 -3.69
N THR A 286 1.39 -37.06 -3.61
CA THR A 286 1.41 -35.62 -3.92
C THR A 286 2.38 -34.91 -2.96
N HIS A 287 3.38 -34.21 -3.51
CA HIS A 287 4.57 -33.71 -2.82
C HIS A 287 4.30 -32.49 -1.91
N TRP A 288 3.39 -32.60 -0.94
CA TRP A 288 3.02 -31.50 -0.06
C TRP A 288 2.96 -31.93 1.41
N THR A 289 3.49 -31.10 2.30
CA THR A 289 3.37 -31.27 3.76
C THR A 289 2.52 -30.15 4.35
N LEU A 290 1.79 -30.49 5.41
CA LEU A 290 1.15 -29.53 6.29
C LEU A 290 2.04 -29.29 7.49
N GLU A 291 2.58 -28.09 7.60
CA GLU A 291 3.38 -27.69 8.75
C GLU A 291 2.60 -26.69 9.59
N LYS A 292 2.50 -26.94 10.90
CA LYS A 292 1.96 -25.94 11.82
C LYS A 292 2.82 -24.68 11.71
N ARG A 293 2.22 -23.55 11.36
CA ARG A 293 2.93 -22.27 11.38
C ARG A 293 3.33 -22.01 12.83
N ARG A 294 4.62 -21.81 13.05
CA ARG A 294 5.10 -21.34 14.34
C ARG A 294 4.53 -19.94 14.54
N THR A 295 3.44 -19.84 15.30
CA THR A 295 3.11 -18.59 15.97
C THR A 295 4.35 -18.28 16.81
N LYS A 296 5.11 -17.26 16.43
CA LYS A 296 6.09 -16.69 17.35
C LYS A 296 5.28 -16.11 18.51
N ALA A 297 4.95 -16.95 19.47
CA ALA A 297 4.45 -16.54 20.75
C ALA A 297 5.51 -15.61 21.35
N LYS A 298 5.04 -14.46 21.84
CA LYS A 298 5.77 -13.43 22.58
C LYS A 298 7.12 -13.91 23.14
N GLN A 299 8.21 -13.28 22.68
CA GLN A 299 9.37 -12.99 23.51
C GLN A 299 9.44 -11.48 23.66
#